data_AF-D6Y0W0-F1
#
_entry.id   AF-D6Y0W0-F1
#
_cell.length_a   1.000
_cell.length_b   1.000
_cell.length_c   1.000
_cell.angle_alpha   90.00
_cell.angle_beta   90.00
_cell.angle_gamma   90.00
#
_symmetry.space_group_name_H-M   'P 1'
#
loop_
_entity.id
_entity.type
_entity.pdbx_description
1 polymer ?
#
loop_
_entity_poly.entity_id
_entity_poly.type
_entity_poly.pdbx_seq_one_letter_code
_entity_poly.pdbx_strand_id
1 'polypeptide(L)'
;MSFLLLYDVFTDAFDEHAIRWPVTLETDGQTLKGELIADGTDYLIPRQYELELKWTFRLLKLDDDTVIDFRDDPFPLKWSERRYEERLRKFEASGEEAWLRQFVIDAADASRETLTDGLLRHPAFTQALQEANIATPDVIHLAKEPVYEPGQGD
;
A
#
# COMPACT_ATOMS: atom_id res chain seq x y z
N MET A 1 16.74 13.54 20.84
CA MET A 1 16.86 12.83 19.56
C MET A 1 15.78 13.37 18.65
N SER A 2 16.17 13.86 17.47
CA SER A 2 15.50 14.99 16.81
C SER A 2 14.64 14.55 15.63
N PHE A 3 13.62 15.36 15.31
CA PHE A 3 12.76 15.30 14.11
C PHE A 3 13.42 14.82 12.81
N LEU A 4 14.69 15.17 12.62
CA LEU A 4 15.50 14.84 11.45
C LEU A 4 15.73 13.32 11.27
N LEU A 5 15.78 12.55 12.36
CA LEU A 5 16.16 11.14 12.30
C LEU A 5 15.05 10.27 11.71
N LEU A 6 13.80 10.56 12.06
CA LEU A 6 12.67 9.93 11.40
C LEU A 6 12.47 10.48 9.98
N TYR A 7 12.65 11.79 9.77
CA TYR A 7 12.53 12.39 8.45
C TYR A 7 13.43 11.70 7.41
N ASP A 8 14.72 11.54 7.70
CA ASP A 8 15.68 10.90 6.79
C ASP A 8 15.32 9.43 6.52
N VAL A 9 14.95 8.68 7.58
CA VAL A 9 14.46 7.29 7.45
C VAL A 9 13.21 7.22 6.58
N PHE A 10 12.29 8.19 6.69
CA PHE A 10 11.05 8.18 5.93
C PHE A 10 11.19 8.55 4.46
N THR A 11 12.11 9.46 4.13
CA THR A 11 12.34 9.85 2.73
C THR A 11 13.06 8.76 1.96
N ASP A 12 14.01 8.06 2.58
CA ASP A 12 14.84 7.09 1.85
C ASP A 12 14.24 5.67 1.90
N ALA A 13 13.61 5.28 3.01
CA ALA A 13 13.15 3.90 3.20
C ALA A 13 11.79 3.57 2.59
N PHE A 14 11.27 4.38 1.66
CA PHE A 14 10.00 4.10 0.99
C PHE A 14 10.03 4.17 -0.53
N ASP A 15 10.98 4.89 -1.12
CA ASP A 15 11.14 4.96 -2.58
C ASP A 15 11.49 3.59 -3.18
N GLU A 16 12.17 2.74 -2.41
CA GLU A 16 12.58 1.40 -2.85
C GLU A 16 11.61 0.29 -2.40
N HIS A 17 10.59 0.63 -1.60
CA HIS A 17 9.79 -0.37 -0.89
C HIS A 17 8.43 -0.59 -1.53
N ALA A 18 8.01 -1.85 -1.56
CA ALA A 18 6.70 -2.24 -2.09
C ALA A 18 5.81 -2.86 -1.03
N ILE A 19 4.51 -2.66 -1.20
CA ILE A 19 3.50 -3.41 -0.47
C ILE A 19 2.76 -4.27 -1.46
N ARG A 20 2.77 -5.57 -1.18
CA ARG A 20 1.94 -6.53 -1.90
C ARG A 20 0.79 -6.94 -1.01
N TRP A 21 -0.40 -6.85 -1.56
CA TRP A 21 -1.60 -7.18 -0.84
C TRP A 21 -2.27 -8.37 -1.50
N PRO A 22 -2.24 -9.56 -0.88
CA PRO A 22 -2.99 -10.69 -1.39
C PRO A 22 -4.47 -10.32 -1.48
N VAL A 23 -5.04 -10.54 -2.66
CA VAL A 23 -6.40 -10.15 -3.00
C VAL A 23 -7.16 -11.33 -3.59
N THR A 24 -8.43 -11.41 -3.25
CA THR A 24 -9.40 -12.30 -3.89
C THR A 24 -10.50 -11.45 -4.51
N LEU A 25 -10.78 -11.67 -5.79
CA LEU A 25 -11.79 -10.99 -6.57
C LEU A 25 -12.91 -11.97 -6.88
N GLU A 26 -14.15 -11.60 -6.61
CA GLU A 26 -15.32 -12.38 -7.02
C GLU A 26 -15.97 -11.71 -8.23
N THR A 27 -15.99 -12.41 -9.36
CA THR A 27 -16.44 -11.88 -10.66
C THR A 27 -17.26 -12.93 -11.40
N ASP A 28 -18.51 -12.62 -11.76
CA ASP A 28 -19.42 -13.51 -12.52
C ASP A 28 -19.43 -14.99 -12.04
N GLY A 29 -19.41 -15.20 -10.71
CA GLY A 29 -19.40 -16.54 -10.10
C GLY A 29 -18.05 -17.27 -10.16
N GLN A 30 -16.99 -16.58 -10.57
CA GLN A 30 -15.61 -17.02 -10.51
C GLN A 30 -14.85 -16.30 -9.40
N THR A 31 -13.86 -16.99 -8.84
CA THR A 31 -12.95 -16.43 -7.83
C THR A 31 -11.56 -16.33 -8.43
N LEU A 32 -11.07 -15.11 -8.60
CA LEU A 32 -9.70 -14.83 -9.02
C LEU A 32 -8.87 -14.49 -7.78
N LYS A 33 -7.61 -14.88 -7.79
CA LYS A 33 -6.65 -14.58 -6.73
C LYS A 33 -5.43 -13.92 -7.32
N GLY A 34 -4.80 -13.08 -6.51
CA GLY A 34 -3.61 -12.36 -6.92
C GLY A 34 -3.05 -11.48 -5.82
N GLU A 35 -2.25 -10.52 -6.24
CA GLU A 35 -1.58 -9.53 -5.41
C GLU A 35 -1.80 -8.13 -6.00
N LEU A 36 -2.34 -7.23 -5.19
CA LEU A 36 -2.36 -5.80 -5.50
C LEU A 36 -1.03 -5.19 -5.02
N ILE A 37 -0.32 -4.52 -5.91
CA ILE A 37 1.01 -3.99 -5.63
C ILE A 37 0.95 -2.46 -5.62
N ALA A 38 1.44 -1.89 -4.53
CA ALA A 38 1.68 -0.46 -4.38
C ALA A 38 3.17 -0.17 -4.26
N ASP A 39 3.56 0.91 -4.93
CA ASP A 39 4.83 1.56 -4.70
C ASP A 39 4.61 2.65 -3.64
N GLY A 40 5.47 2.68 -2.60
CA GLY A 40 5.58 3.84 -1.71
C GLY A 40 6.05 5.02 -2.54
N THR A 41 5.35 6.16 -2.48
CA THR A 41 5.66 7.25 -3.42
C THR A 41 5.83 8.63 -2.83
N ASP A 42 5.54 8.87 -1.54
CA ASP A 42 5.96 10.11 -0.87
C ASP A 42 5.54 10.13 0.60
N TYR A 43 6.27 10.91 1.40
CA TYR A 43 5.91 11.28 2.76
C TYR A 43 5.89 12.81 2.94
N LEU A 44 4.97 13.31 3.77
CA LEU A 44 4.94 14.69 4.26
C LEU A 44 4.80 14.67 5.79
N ILE A 45 5.63 15.42 6.54
CA ILE A 45 5.28 15.86 7.90
C ILE A 45 4.55 17.19 7.72
N PRO A 46 3.21 17.27 7.62
CA PRO A 46 2.59 18.54 7.26
C PRO A 46 2.64 19.51 8.44
N ARG A 47 2.78 19.01 9.69
CA ARG A 47 2.88 19.76 10.95
C ARG A 47 3.61 18.89 11.97
N GLN A 48 4.37 19.51 12.88
CA GLN A 48 5.45 18.96 13.74
C GLN A 48 5.31 17.55 14.39
N TYR A 49 4.16 16.86 14.32
CA TYR A 49 3.92 15.56 14.96
C TYR A 49 2.90 14.66 14.21
N GLU A 50 2.68 14.88 12.92
CA GLU A 50 1.79 14.04 12.09
C GLU A 50 2.63 13.25 11.08
N LEU A 51 2.45 11.93 11.06
CA LEU A 51 3.05 11.03 10.09
C LEU A 51 2.03 10.77 8.98
N GLU A 52 2.43 10.89 7.72
CA GLU A 52 1.56 10.68 6.56
C GLU A 52 2.16 9.68 5.58
N LEU A 53 1.51 8.56 5.36
CA LEU A 53 1.93 7.57 4.38
C LEU A 53 1.08 7.69 3.12
N LYS A 54 1.74 7.72 1.96
CA LYS A 54 1.09 7.70 0.65
C LYS A 54 1.53 6.49 -0.17
N TRP A 55 0.58 5.65 -0.51
CA TRP A 55 0.76 4.56 -1.47
C TRP A 55 0.14 4.89 -2.79
N THR A 56 0.74 4.38 -3.84
CA THR A 56 0.15 4.43 -5.17
C THR A 56 0.03 3.00 -5.67
N PHE A 57 -1.20 2.47 -5.66
CA PHE A 57 -1.49 1.15 -6.22
C PHE A 57 -1.53 1.26 -7.74
N ARG A 58 -0.86 0.34 -8.43
CA ARG A 58 -0.67 0.41 -9.89
C ARG A 58 -0.84 -0.91 -10.60
N LEU A 59 -0.52 -2.01 -9.90
CA LEU A 59 -0.48 -3.33 -10.49
C LEU A 59 -1.40 -4.26 -9.72
N LEU A 60 -2.12 -5.10 -10.45
CA LEU A 60 -2.77 -6.29 -9.94
C LEU A 60 -2.17 -7.47 -10.69
N LYS A 61 -1.44 -8.32 -9.98
CA LYS A 61 -0.88 -9.56 -10.51
C LYS A 61 -1.76 -10.72 -10.10
N LEU A 62 -2.36 -11.44 -11.03
CA LEU A 62 -3.14 -12.64 -10.74
C LEU A 62 -2.26 -13.89 -10.64
N ASP A 63 -2.80 -14.95 -10.02
CA ASP A 63 -2.12 -16.24 -9.83
C ASP A 63 -1.78 -16.94 -11.16
N ASP A 64 -2.45 -16.59 -12.26
CA ASP A 64 -2.18 -17.10 -13.61
C ASP A 64 -1.12 -16.29 -14.38
N ASP A 65 -0.36 -15.45 -13.66
CA ASP A 65 0.63 -14.50 -14.17
C ASP A 65 0.06 -13.36 -15.04
N THR A 66 -1.26 -13.19 -15.12
CA THR A 66 -1.86 -11.99 -15.72
C THR A 66 -1.46 -10.77 -14.89
N VAL A 67 -0.87 -9.77 -15.54
CA VAL A 67 -0.52 -8.49 -14.93
C VAL A 67 -1.45 -7.42 -15.49
N ILE A 68 -2.23 -6.83 -14.59
CA ILE A 68 -3.15 -5.73 -14.89
C ILE A 68 -2.49 -4.46 -14.39
N ASP A 69 -2.36 -3.52 -15.31
CA ASP A 69 -1.63 -2.29 -15.11
C ASP A 69 -2.56 -1.11 -15.31
N PHE A 70 -2.76 -0.31 -14.26
CA PHE A 70 -3.58 0.89 -14.30
C PHE A 70 -2.73 2.14 -14.04
N ARG A 71 -1.47 2.12 -14.52
CA ARG A 71 -0.49 3.22 -14.43
C ARG A 71 -0.98 4.57 -14.96
N ASP A 72 -1.90 4.59 -15.93
CA ASP A 72 -2.40 5.83 -16.52
C ASP A 72 -3.24 6.66 -15.54
N ASP A 73 -3.87 6.00 -14.57
CA ASP A 73 -4.60 6.63 -13.47
C ASP A 73 -4.49 5.72 -12.24
N PRO A 74 -3.35 5.80 -11.53
CA PRO A 74 -3.07 4.90 -10.43
C PRO A 74 -3.86 5.32 -9.19
N PHE A 75 -4.12 4.41 -8.27
CA PHE A 75 -4.94 4.70 -7.09
C PHE A 75 -4.07 5.18 -5.91
N PRO A 76 -4.08 6.49 -5.56
CA PRO A 76 -3.38 6.98 -4.39
C PRO A 76 -4.19 6.69 -3.12
N LEU A 77 -3.55 6.07 -2.14
CA LEU A 77 -4.08 5.92 -0.79
C LEU A 77 -3.23 6.73 0.17
N LYS A 78 -3.89 7.61 0.93
CA LYS A 78 -3.24 8.43 1.95
C LYS A 78 -3.73 8.03 3.33
N TRP A 79 -2.79 7.85 4.24
CA TRP A 79 -3.05 7.59 5.65
C TRP A 79 -2.26 8.57 6.49
N SER A 80 -2.83 9.10 7.58
CA SER A 80 -2.08 9.92 8.52
C SER A 80 -2.41 9.62 9.97
N GLU A 81 -1.43 9.79 10.84
CA GLU A 81 -1.60 9.65 12.29
C GLU A 81 -0.82 10.69 13.08
N ARG A 82 -1.30 11.00 14.29
CA ARG A 82 -0.68 11.98 15.20
C ARG A 82 0.09 11.34 16.35
N ARG A 83 0.61 10.11 16.15
CA ARG A 83 1.29 9.30 17.19
C ARG A 83 2.82 9.34 17.06
N TYR A 84 3.37 10.47 16.63
CA TYR A 84 4.80 10.65 16.36
C TYR A 84 5.71 10.19 17.53
N GLU A 85 5.43 10.62 18.77
CA GLU A 85 6.28 10.27 19.92
C GLU A 85 6.31 8.77 20.20
N GLU A 86 5.16 8.09 20.07
CA GLU A 86 5.08 6.65 20.29
C GLU A 86 5.86 5.90 19.20
N ARG A 87 5.74 6.36 17.96
CA ARG A 87 6.50 5.80 16.83
C ARG A 87 7.99 6.02 17.01
N LEU A 88 8.43 7.20 17.44
CA LEU A 88 9.84 7.47 17.72
C LEU A 88 10.39 6.53 18.81
N ARG A 89 9.67 6.33 19.93
CA ARG A 89 10.11 5.41 20.98
C ARG A 89 10.21 3.97 20.49
N LYS A 90 9.29 3.54 19.62
CA LYS A 90 9.35 2.22 18.99
C LYS A 90 10.57 2.11 18.07
N PHE A 91 10.82 3.12 17.24
CA PHE A 91 11.98 3.17 16.35
C PHE A 91 13.28 3.05 17.15
N GLU A 92 13.42 3.84 18.22
CA GLU A 92 14.59 3.80 19.11
C GLU A 92 14.79 2.42 19.78
N ALA A 93 13.72 1.66 19.98
CA ALA A 93 13.76 0.34 20.62
C ALA A 93 13.94 -0.83 19.64
N SER A 94 13.38 -0.76 18.43
CA SER A 94 13.36 -1.86 17.47
C SER A 94 14.36 -1.73 16.32
N GLY A 95 14.89 -0.53 16.08
CA GLY A 95 15.64 -0.22 14.87
C GLY A 95 14.74 -0.02 13.65
N GLU A 96 15.37 0.37 12.55
CA GLU A 96 14.74 0.90 11.33
C GLU A 96 13.84 -0.10 10.60
N GLU A 97 14.37 -1.22 10.09
CA GLU A 97 13.59 -2.17 9.29
C GLU A 97 12.39 -2.76 10.05
N ALA A 98 12.60 -3.15 11.30
CA ALA A 98 11.52 -3.69 12.13
C ALA A 98 10.43 -2.64 12.39
N TRP A 99 10.84 -1.39 12.57
CA TRP A 99 9.91 -0.27 12.75
C TRP A 99 9.14 0.05 11.46
N LEU A 100 9.81 0.12 10.32
CA LEU A 100 9.21 0.36 9.00
C LEU A 100 8.18 -0.71 8.65
N ARG A 101 8.54 -1.98 8.80
CA ARG A 101 7.64 -3.11 8.57
C ARG A 101 6.36 -2.99 9.42
N GLN A 102 6.49 -2.67 10.71
CA GLN A 102 5.33 -2.51 11.58
C GLN A 102 4.48 -1.29 11.21
N PHE A 103 5.12 -0.15 10.91
CA PHE A 103 4.43 1.08 10.53
C PHE A 103 3.60 0.89 9.26
N VAL A 104 4.18 0.25 8.26
CA VAL A 104 3.51 -0.11 7.00
C VAL A 104 2.30 -0.99 7.22
N ILE A 105 2.47 -2.08 7.99
CA ILE A 105 1.38 -3.02 8.27
C ILE A 105 0.25 -2.31 9.02
N ASP A 106 0.57 -1.47 10.01
CA ASP A 106 -0.43 -0.72 10.77
C ASP A 106 -1.22 0.26 9.89
N ALA A 107 -0.52 1.01 9.04
CA ALA A 107 -1.16 1.92 8.09
C ALA A 107 -2.05 1.14 7.11
N ALA A 108 -1.64 -0.08 6.73
CA ALA A 108 -2.32 -0.84 5.70
C ALA A 108 -3.60 -1.40 6.28
N ASP A 109 -3.52 -2.08 7.42
CA ASP A 109 -4.73 -2.56 8.11
C ASP A 109 -5.73 -1.43 8.37
N ALA A 110 -5.26 -0.23 8.75
CA ALA A 110 -6.11 0.94 8.94
C ALA A 110 -6.77 1.46 7.66
N SER A 111 -6.14 1.30 6.49
CA SER A 111 -6.65 1.80 5.21
C SER A 111 -7.30 0.72 4.33
N ARG A 112 -7.37 -0.54 4.79
CA ARG A 112 -7.91 -1.67 4.02
C ARG A 112 -9.31 -1.42 3.48
N GLU A 113 -10.22 -0.93 4.32
CA GLU A 113 -11.62 -0.69 3.91
C GLU A 113 -11.70 0.42 2.87
N THR A 114 -10.93 1.50 3.05
CA THR A 114 -10.84 2.61 2.09
C THR A 114 -10.27 2.14 0.75
N LEU A 115 -9.26 1.27 0.77
CA LEU A 115 -8.68 0.70 -0.45
C LEU A 115 -9.68 -0.18 -1.19
N THR A 116 -10.36 -1.11 -0.50
CA THR A 116 -11.38 -1.98 -1.10
C THR A 116 -12.49 -1.18 -1.77
N ASP A 117 -13.07 -0.21 -1.05
CA ASP A 117 -14.17 0.61 -1.55
C ASP A 117 -13.74 1.54 -2.68
N GLY A 118 -12.53 2.11 -2.57
CA GLY A 118 -11.97 3.03 -3.55
C GLY A 118 -11.61 2.34 -4.86
N LEU A 119 -10.96 1.16 -4.78
CA LEU A 119 -10.48 0.42 -5.95
C LEU A 119 -11.63 -0.06 -6.83
N LEU A 120 -12.71 -0.61 -6.23
CA LEU A 120 -13.92 -1.02 -6.95
C LEU A 120 -14.59 0.11 -7.73
N ARG A 121 -14.44 1.35 -7.26
CA ARG A 121 -15.03 2.54 -7.88
C ARG A 121 -14.04 3.27 -8.78
N HIS A 122 -12.80 2.80 -8.86
CA HIS A 122 -11.75 3.46 -9.61
C HIS A 122 -11.93 3.19 -11.11
N PRO A 123 -12.09 4.23 -11.94
CA PRO A 123 -12.33 4.06 -13.38
C PRO A 123 -11.20 3.28 -14.06
N ALA A 124 -9.95 3.63 -13.74
CA ALA A 124 -8.77 2.98 -14.32
C ALA A 124 -8.69 1.49 -13.98
N PHE A 125 -9.07 1.11 -12.75
CA PHE A 125 -9.06 -0.27 -12.31
C PHE A 125 -10.10 -1.08 -13.08
N THR A 126 -11.32 -0.55 -13.19
CA THR A 126 -12.39 -1.17 -13.97
C THR A 126 -12.02 -1.28 -15.45
N GLN A 127 -11.42 -0.24 -16.02
CA GLN A 127 -10.98 -0.23 -17.41
C GLN A 127 -9.86 -1.26 -17.65
N ALA A 128 -8.86 -1.32 -16.78
CA ALA A 128 -7.74 -2.26 -16.93
C ALA A 128 -8.21 -3.72 -16.83
N LEU A 129 -9.20 -4.01 -15.97
CA LEU A 129 -9.85 -5.33 -15.93
C LEU A 129 -10.56 -5.66 -17.25
N GLN A 130 -11.31 -4.71 -17.81
CA GLN A 130 -12.01 -4.89 -19.09
C GLN A 130 -11.04 -5.12 -20.25
N GLU A 131 -9.93 -4.38 -20.29
CA GLU A 131 -8.85 -4.55 -21.29
C GLU A 131 -8.19 -5.93 -21.17
N ALA A 132 -8.06 -6.45 -19.95
CA ALA A 132 -7.62 -7.82 -19.66
C ALA A 132 -8.71 -8.89 -19.88
N ASN A 133 -9.90 -8.51 -20.39
CA ASN A 133 -11.06 -9.38 -20.59
C ASN A 133 -11.51 -10.09 -19.29
N ILE A 134 -11.41 -9.38 -18.16
CA ILE A 134 -11.87 -9.81 -16.84
C ILE A 134 -13.10 -8.98 -16.49
N ALA A 135 -14.18 -9.65 -16.10
CA ALA A 135 -15.38 -8.97 -15.64
C ALA A 135 -15.11 -8.19 -14.35
N THR A 136 -15.73 -7.02 -14.21
CA THR A 136 -15.58 -6.18 -13.01
C THR A 136 -16.02 -6.98 -11.79
N PRO A 137 -15.19 -7.10 -10.75
CA PRO A 137 -15.56 -7.85 -9.56
C PRO A 137 -16.68 -7.16 -8.79
N ASP A 138 -17.61 -7.95 -8.27
CA ASP A 138 -18.66 -7.49 -7.35
C ASP A 138 -18.08 -7.25 -5.95
N VAL A 139 -17.07 -8.05 -5.58
CA VAL A 139 -16.45 -8.03 -4.26
C VAL A 139 -14.94 -8.17 -4.38
N ILE A 140 -14.22 -7.36 -3.60
CA ILE A 140 -12.77 -7.45 -3.41
C ILE A 140 -12.50 -7.78 -1.96
N HIS A 141 -11.78 -8.87 -1.73
CA HIS A 141 -11.30 -9.28 -0.41
C HIS A 141 -9.79 -9.12 -0.34
N LEU A 142 -9.34 -8.10 0.37
CA LEU A 142 -7.95 -7.92 0.75
C LEU A 142 -7.62 -8.77 1.97
N ALA A 143 -6.50 -9.48 1.96
CA ALA A 143 -6.02 -10.25 3.11
C ALA A 143 -5.81 -9.35 4.33
N LYS A 144 -5.81 -9.94 5.54
CA LYS A 144 -5.54 -9.17 6.76
C LYS A 144 -4.10 -8.69 6.85
N GLU A 145 -3.19 -9.48 6.33
CA GLU A 145 -1.75 -9.25 6.45
C GLU A 145 -1.20 -8.92 5.06
N PRO A 146 -0.86 -7.64 4.79
CA PRO A 146 -0.11 -7.29 3.60
C PRO A 146 1.34 -7.75 3.76
N VAL A 147 1.99 -8.01 2.63
CA VAL A 147 3.39 -8.37 2.54
C VAL A 147 4.19 -7.10 2.27
N TYR A 148 4.97 -6.68 3.27
CA TYR A 148 5.99 -5.65 3.10
C TYR A 148 7.20 -6.27 2.42
N GLU A 149 7.60 -5.71 1.28
CA GLU A 149 8.81 -6.07 0.57
C GLU A 149 9.84 -4.96 0.79
N PRO A 150 10.96 -5.26 1.49
CA PRO A 150 12.03 -4.29 1.67
C PRO A 150 12.62 -3.91 0.31
N GLY A 151 13.08 -2.66 0.19
CA GLY A 151 13.82 -2.23 -0.98
C GLY A 151 15.06 -3.10 -1.18
N GLN A 152 15.33 -3.45 -2.44
CA GLN A 152 16.59 -4.09 -2.78
C GLN A 152 17.67 -3.02 -2.74
N GLY A 153 18.17 -2.73 -1.55
CA GLY A 153 19.34 -1.88 -1.39
C GLY A 153 20.52 -2.46 -2.18
N ASP A 154 21.13 -1.65 -3.03
CA ASP A 154 22.41 -1.94 -3.68
C ASP A 154 23.56 -2.09 -2.67
#